data_AF-A0AAE1H6G7-F1
#
_entry.id   AF-A0AAE1H6G7-F1
#
_cell.length_a   1.000
_cell.length_b   1.000
_cell.length_c   1.000
_cell.angle_alpha   90.00
_cell.angle_beta   90.00
_cell.angle_gamma   90.00
#
_symmetry.space_group_name_H-M   'P 1'
#
loop_
_entity.id
_entity.type
_entity.pdbx_description
1 polymer ?
#
loop_
_entity_poly.entity_id
_entity_poly.type
_entity_poly.pdbx_seq_one_letter_code
_entity_poly.pdbx_strand_id
1 'polypeptide(L)'
;MWLIVSKASFTSDGVNVIVVTRTRSVNQEPTHRCEQCSRVYSHHSSLRNHQKFECGKPAQFGCPLCQYRCKRKGNLKSHIRNVH
;
A
#
# COMPACT_ATOMS: atom_id res chain seq x y z
N MET A 1 0.54 -24.88 -7.05
CA MET A 1 -0.60 -23.98 -6.76
C MET A 1 -1.57 -24.76 -5.87
N TRP A 2 -1.25 -24.86 -4.57
CA TRP A 2 -2.00 -25.69 -3.64
C TRP A 2 -2.99 -24.81 -2.87
N LEU A 3 -4.28 -25.04 -3.09
CA LEU A 3 -5.38 -24.31 -2.45
C LEU A 3 -5.60 -24.89 -1.05
N ILE A 4 -5.32 -24.10 -0.01
CA ILE A 4 -5.75 -24.44 1.35
C ILE A 4 -7.23 -24.01 1.46
N VAL A 5 -8.13 -24.99 1.53
CA VAL A 5 -9.57 -24.79 1.77
C VAL A 5 -9.87 -25.08 3.23
N SER A 6 -10.09 -24.04 4.04
CA SER A 6 -10.58 -24.21 5.41
C SER A 6 -12.09 -24.46 5.38
N LYS A 7 -12.53 -25.60 5.93
CA LYS A 7 -13.93 -25.99 6.04
C LYS A 7 -14.47 -25.57 7.41
N ALA A 8 -15.52 -24.75 7.45
CA ALA A 8 -16.30 -24.52 8.66
C ALA A 8 -17.68 -25.13 8.49
N SER A 9 -18.14 -25.87 9.50
CA SER A 9 -19.44 -26.56 9.51
C SER A 9 -20.28 -26.01 10.65
N PHE A 10 -21.48 -25.52 10.35
CA PHE A 10 -22.45 -25.06 11.34
C PHE A 10 -23.72 -25.91 11.21
N THR A 11 -24.21 -26.44 12.33
CA THR A 11 -25.45 -27.23 12.40
C THR A 11 -26.43 -26.49 13.30
N SER A 12 -27.40 -25.76 12.74
CA SER A 12 -28.49 -25.18 13.53
C SER A 12 -29.79 -25.98 13.42
N ASP A 13 -30.06 -26.68 12.31
CA ASP A 13 -31.38 -27.30 12.08
C ASP A 13 -31.31 -28.60 11.25
N GLY A 14 -30.35 -29.48 11.54
CA GLY A 14 -30.27 -30.83 10.94
C GLY A 14 -29.89 -30.90 9.45
N VAL A 15 -29.68 -29.77 8.78
CA VAL A 15 -29.13 -29.69 7.42
C VAL A 15 -27.64 -29.36 7.49
N ASN A 16 -26.79 -30.21 6.91
CA ASN A 16 -25.36 -29.93 6.80
C ASN A 16 -25.11 -28.95 5.64
N VAL A 17 -25.02 -27.66 5.95
CA VAL A 17 -24.70 -26.62 4.96
C VAL A 17 -23.19 -26.41 4.94
N ILE A 18 -22.52 -26.86 3.87
CA ILE A 18 -21.10 -26.57 3.64
C ILE A 18 -21.01 -25.18 3.00
N VAL A 19 -20.80 -24.15 3.83
CA VAL A 19 -20.54 -22.80 3.31
C VAL A 19 -19.09 -22.72 2.86
N VAL A 20 -18.86 -22.87 1.55
CA VAL A 20 -17.54 -22.61 0.94
C VAL A 20 -17.41 -21.12 0.69
N THR A 21 -17.07 -20.34 1.72
CA THR A 21 -16.69 -18.94 1.50
C THR A 21 -15.31 -18.87 0.85
N ARG A 22 -15.21 -18.22 -0.31
CA ARG A 22 -13.93 -17.85 -0.92
C ARG A 22 -13.30 -16.71 -0.13
N THR A 23 -12.60 -17.02 0.96
CA THR A 23 -11.74 -16.04 1.61
C THR A 23 -10.51 -15.84 0.72
N ARG A 24 -10.36 -14.64 0.13
CA ARG A 24 -9.07 -14.21 -0.41
C ARG A 24 -8.08 -14.21 0.76
N SER A 25 -7.18 -15.18 0.79
CA SER A 25 -6.00 -15.10 1.66
C SER A 25 -5.19 -13.90 1.17
N VAL A 26 -5.33 -12.77 1.87
CA VAL A 26 -4.47 -11.61 1.67
C VAL A 26 -3.19 -11.91 2.46
N ASN A 27 -2.39 -12.85 1.96
CA ASN A 27 -0.96 -12.89 2.26
C ASN A 27 -0.30 -11.70 1.54
N GLN A 28 -0.68 -10.47 1.89
CA GLN A 28 0.11 -9.30 1.56
C GLN A 28 1.09 -9.06 2.70
N GLU A 29 2.01 -10.02 2.84
CA GLU A 29 3.33 -9.68 3.33
C GLU A 29 3.78 -8.45 2.52
N PRO A 30 4.26 -7.38 3.16
CA PRO A 30 4.64 -6.20 2.41
C PRO A 30 5.88 -6.49 1.53
N THR A 31 5.65 -6.93 0.30
CA THR A 31 6.72 -7.50 -0.54
C THR A 31 7.67 -6.45 -1.12
N HIS A 32 7.27 -5.17 -1.16
CA HIS A 32 8.02 -4.13 -1.84
C HIS A 32 8.71 -3.19 -0.85
N ARG A 33 9.77 -3.70 -0.22
CA ARG A 33 10.64 -2.94 0.69
C ARG A 33 11.77 -2.26 -0.08
N CYS A 34 12.06 -1.01 0.27
CA CYS A 34 13.26 -0.31 -0.18
C CYS A 34 14.46 -0.73 0.67
N GLU A 35 15.51 -1.25 0.05
CA GLU A 35 16.71 -1.72 0.77
C GLU A 35 17.50 -0.57 1.42
N GLN A 36 17.45 0.63 0.84
CA GLN A 36 18.23 1.79 1.32
C GLN A 36 17.61 2.48 2.54
N CYS A 37 16.29 2.52 2.65
CA CYS A 37 15.61 3.23 3.75
C CYS A 37 14.58 2.38 4.50
N SER A 38 14.48 1.09 4.17
CA SER A 38 13.54 0.13 4.76
C SER A 38 12.06 0.49 4.67
N ARG A 39 11.67 1.51 3.89
CA ARG A 39 10.25 1.82 3.65
C ARG A 39 9.58 0.73 2.84
N VAL A 40 8.33 0.49 3.17
CA VAL A 40 7.52 -0.59 2.63
C VAL A 40 6.36 -0.01 1.82
N TYR A 41 6.09 -0.63 0.68
CA TYR A 41 5.03 -0.21 -0.23
C TYR A 41 4.11 -1.38 -0.58
N SER A 42 2.82 -1.08 -0.78
CA SER A 42 1.82 -2.07 -1.21
C SER A 42 1.96 -2.47 -2.68
N HIS A 43 2.68 -1.68 -3.50
CA HIS A 43 2.83 -1.90 -4.93
C HIS A 43 4.27 -1.69 -5.39
N HIS A 44 4.73 -2.53 -6.33
CA HIS A 44 6.06 -2.43 -6.92
C HIS A 44 6.30 -1.08 -7.63
N SER A 45 5.27 -0.54 -8.29
CA SER A 45 5.34 0.77 -8.97
C SER A 45 5.63 1.91 -7.98
N SER A 46 5.03 1.85 -6.79
CA SER A 46 5.27 2.83 -5.73
C SER A 46 6.70 2.74 -5.19
N LEU A 47 7.20 1.52 -4.91
CA LEU A 47 8.59 1.32 -4.52
C LEU A 47 9.57 1.86 -5.58
N ARG A 48 9.35 1.53 -6.85
CA ARG A 48 10.20 1.98 -7.95
C ARG A 48 10.23 3.51 -8.06
N ASN A 49 9.07 4.16 -7.93
CA ASN A 49 9.00 5.63 -7.94
C ASN A 49 9.71 6.23 -6.73
N HIS A 50 9.52 5.63 -5.55
CA HIS A 50 10.21 6.03 -4.34
C HIS A 50 11.74 5.95 -4.50
N GLN A 51 12.27 4.82 -4.95
CA GLN A 51 13.71 4.65 -5.19
C GLN A 51 14.24 5.67 -6.19
N LYS A 52 13.49 5.94 -7.27
CA LYS A 52 13.92 6.85 -8.33
C LYS A 52 13.93 8.32 -7.91
N PHE A 53 12.95 8.77 -7.12
CA PHE A 53 12.71 10.21 -6.91
C PHE A 53 12.82 10.66 -5.45
N GLU A 54 12.77 9.76 -4.49
CA GLU A 54 12.64 10.12 -3.08
C GLU A 54 13.75 9.54 -2.21
N CYS A 55 14.14 8.29 -2.44
CA CYS A 55 15.17 7.64 -1.65
C CYS A 55 16.52 8.34 -1.84
N GLY A 56 17.18 8.71 -0.74
CA GLY A 56 18.45 9.44 -0.75
C GLY A 56 18.40 10.87 -1.30
N LYS A 57 17.21 11.39 -1.69
CA LYS A 57 17.08 12.74 -2.27
C LYS A 57 16.50 13.74 -1.27
N PRO A 58 17.08 14.95 -1.15
CA PRO A 58 16.53 16.01 -0.31
C PRO A 58 15.23 16.57 -0.92
N ALA A 59 14.39 17.18 -0.08
CA ALA A 59 13.20 17.89 -0.55
C ALA A 59 13.62 19.17 -1.29
N GLN A 60 13.36 19.22 -2.60
CA GLN A 60 13.78 20.32 -3.47
C GLN A 60 12.67 21.35 -3.71
N PHE A 61 11.41 20.99 -3.48
CA PHE A 61 10.26 21.83 -3.83
C PHE A 61 9.61 22.38 -2.56
N GLY A 62 9.78 23.69 -2.32
CA GLY A 62 9.14 24.41 -1.23
C GLY A 62 7.82 25.05 -1.66
N CYS A 63 6.85 25.08 -0.75
CA CYS A 63 5.64 25.87 -0.93
C CYS A 63 5.96 27.37 -0.78
N PRO A 64 5.46 28.24 -1.66
CA PRO A 64 5.65 29.68 -1.52
C PRO A 64 4.74 30.30 -0.44
N LEU A 65 3.70 29.58 0.00
CA LEU A 65 2.68 30.08 0.93
C LEU A 65 2.87 29.56 2.36
N CYS A 66 3.67 28.51 2.56
CA CYS A 66 3.92 27.93 3.88
C CYS A 66 5.28 27.21 3.93
N GLN A 67 5.65 26.66 5.10
CA GLN A 67 6.94 25.98 5.30
C GLN A 67 6.99 24.54 4.73
N TYR A 68 5.94 24.09 4.02
CA TYR A 68 5.88 22.75 3.46
C TYR A 68 6.95 22.54 2.38
N ARG A 69 7.64 21.39 2.43
CA ARG A 69 8.65 20.97 1.45
C ARG A 69 8.41 19.53 1.00
N CYS A 70 8.56 19.27 -0.29
CA CYS A 70 8.43 17.93 -0.84
C CYS A 70 9.49 17.61 -1.90
N LYS A 71 9.57 16.33 -2.27
CA LYS A 71 10.59 15.81 -3.20
C LYS A 71 10.13 15.78 -4.67
N ARG A 72 8.84 15.99 -4.94
CA ARG A 72 8.26 15.90 -6.29
C ARG A 72 7.39 17.12 -6.60
N LYS A 73 7.58 17.71 -7.79
CA LYS A 73 6.78 18.86 -8.27
C LYS A 73 5.27 18.61 -8.28
N GLY A 74 4.83 17.38 -8.63
CA GLY A 74 3.42 17.00 -8.60
C GLY A 74 2.80 17.06 -7.20
N ASN A 75 3.58 16.68 -6.18
CA ASN A 75 3.14 16.75 -4.79
C ASN A 75 2.99 18.21 -4.35
N LEU A 76 3.92 19.10 -4.75
CA LEU A 76 3.80 20.53 -4.46
C LEU A 76 2.55 21.14 -5.11
N LYS A 77 2.29 20.85 -6.39
CA LYS A 77 1.10 21.34 -7.09
C LYS A 77 -0.19 20.87 -6.40
N SER A 78 -0.24 19.61 -5.99
CA SER A 78 -1.38 19.07 -5.25
C SER A 78 -1.51 19.69 -3.86
N HIS A 79 -0.40 19.92 -3.16
CA HIS A 79 -0.39 20.59 -1.86
C HIS A 79 -0.97 22.00 -1.98
N ILE A 80 -0.47 22.82 -2.91
CA ILE A 80 -0.98 24.18 -3.13
C ILE A 80 -2.48 24.12 -3.38
N ARG A 81 -2.95 23.31 -4.34
CA ARG A 81 -4.38 23.24 -4.72
C ARG A 81 -5.33 22.79 -3.59
N ASN A 82 -4.88 21.95 -2.67
CA ASN A 82 -5.76 21.37 -1.64
C ASN A 82 -5.62 22.05 -0.28
N VAL A 83 -4.56 22.81 -0.05
CA VAL A 83 -4.27 23.46 1.25
C VAL A 83 -4.44 24.98 1.16
N HIS A 84 -4.32 25.56 -0.04
CA HIS A 84 -4.43 26.99 -0.31
C HIS A 84 -5.40 27.24 -1.47
#